data_AF-A0A7K5B7A9-F1
#
_entry.id   AF-A0A7K5B7A9-F1
#
_cell.length_a   1.000
_cell.length_b   1.000
_cell.length_c   1.000
_cell.angle_alpha   90.00
_cell.angle_beta   90.00
_cell.angle_gamma   90.00
#
_symmetry.space_group_name_H-M   'P 1'
#
loop_
_entity.id
_entity.type
_entity.pdbx_description
1 polymer ?
#
loop_
_entity_poly.entity_id
_entity_poly.type
_entity_poly.pdbx_seq_one_letter_code
_entity_poly.pdbx_strand_id
1 'polypeptide(L)'
;YQWQHTKETRLSKFNQTEIEAMLGSYTKVLFVRDPFQRLIATFLQGMGSNPSFSSFVQDVLDSGTHNTSVAWKPLVSLCRPCLVQYDYVVMFGFQRQELGHLLQRAGLPVDSHLPKFTDTEVLWTYRWLSEQMFSELSVQQKKQLSRFYHWDLAAFPFSSSFLSD
;
A
#
# COMPACT_ATOMS: atom_id res chain seq x y z
N TYR A 1 14.75 16.58 -12.97
CA TYR A 1 13.31 16.87 -12.88
C TYR A 1 12.97 17.31 -11.47
N GLN A 2 12.71 18.61 -11.26
CA GLN A 2 12.22 19.13 -9.98
C GLN A 2 10.72 18.82 -9.92
N TRP A 3 10.33 17.87 -9.06
CA TRP A 3 8.92 17.63 -8.76
C TRP A 3 8.39 18.83 -7.98
N GLN A 4 7.68 19.74 -8.66
CA GLN A 4 6.82 20.70 -7.98
C GLN A 4 5.66 19.90 -7.38
N HIS A 5 5.74 19.59 -6.09
CA HIS A 5 4.61 19.02 -5.35
C HIS A 5 3.47 20.05 -5.33
N THR A 6 2.55 19.96 -6.28
CA THR A 6 1.26 20.64 -6.21
C THR A 6 0.60 20.27 -4.88
N LYS A 7 0.18 21.29 -4.11
CA LYS A 7 -0.45 21.12 -2.81
C LYS A 7 -1.72 20.27 -2.95
N GLU A 8 -1.72 19.06 -2.41
CA GLU A 8 -2.86 18.14 -2.47
C GLU A 8 -4.12 18.77 -1.84
N THR A 9 -5.22 18.82 -2.60
CA THR A 9 -6.52 19.27 -2.11
C THR A 9 -7.32 18.06 -1.64
N ARG A 10 -7.63 18.00 -0.35
CA ARG A 10 -8.43 16.93 0.23
C ARG A 10 -9.91 17.10 -0.11
N LEU A 11 -10.62 15.99 -0.34
CA LEU A 11 -12.07 15.98 -0.55
C LEU A 11 -12.84 16.70 0.56
N SER A 12 -12.34 16.64 1.80
CA SER A 12 -12.92 17.31 2.98
C SER A 12 -12.97 18.84 2.88
N LYS A 13 -12.40 19.45 1.84
CA LYS A 13 -12.46 20.90 1.59
C LYS A 13 -13.64 21.31 0.69
N PHE A 14 -14.36 20.35 0.11
CA PHE A 14 -15.51 20.57 -0.75
C PHE A 14 -16.81 20.26 0.00
N ASN A 15 -17.93 20.77 -0.52
CA ASN A 15 -19.24 20.42 0.02
C ASN A 15 -19.69 19.02 -0.46
N GLN A 16 -20.76 18.48 0.14
CA GLN A 16 -21.21 17.11 -0.15
C GLN A 16 -21.56 16.91 -1.63
N THR A 17 -22.26 17.85 -2.26
CA THR A 17 -22.66 17.78 -3.68
C THR A 17 -21.44 17.74 -4.60
N GLU A 18 -20.42 18.55 -4.31
CA GLU A 18 -19.16 18.56 -5.05
C GLU A 18 -18.40 17.24 -4.87
N ILE A 19 -18.34 16.71 -3.64
CA ILE A 19 -17.70 15.42 -3.37
C ILE A 19 -18.40 14.30 -4.14
N GLU A 20 -19.73 14.25 -4.13
CA GLU A 20 -20.52 13.26 -4.86
C GLU A 20 -20.30 13.38 -6.37
N ALA A 21 -20.31 14.60 -6.91
CA ALA A 21 -20.03 14.85 -8.31
C ALA A 21 -18.61 14.40 -8.70
N MET A 22 -17.60 14.69 -7.87
CA MET A 22 -16.22 14.23 -8.10
C MET A 22 -16.11 12.70 -8.04
N LEU A 23 -16.68 12.07 -7.00
CA LEU A 23 -16.65 10.62 -6.83
C LEU A 23 -17.38 9.89 -7.98
N GLY A 24 -18.45 10.50 -8.52
CA GLY A 24 -19.21 9.97 -9.65
C GLY A 24 -18.61 10.21 -11.03
N SER A 25 -17.76 11.23 -11.21
CA SER A 25 -17.22 11.60 -12.54
C SER A 25 -15.74 11.28 -12.73
N TYR A 26 -14.95 11.19 -11.66
CA TYR A 26 -13.51 10.98 -11.77
C TYR A 26 -13.16 9.49 -11.80
N THR A 27 -12.11 9.15 -12.54
CA THR A 27 -11.47 7.84 -12.47
C THR A 27 -10.73 7.68 -11.15
N LYS A 28 -11.11 6.69 -10.35
CA LYS A 28 -10.58 6.42 -9.01
C LYS A 28 -9.70 5.18 -9.06
N VAL A 29 -8.41 5.37 -8.85
CA VAL A 29 -7.41 4.29 -8.84
C VAL A 29 -6.92 4.08 -7.41
N LEU A 30 -6.95 2.84 -6.94
CA LEU A 30 -6.41 2.44 -5.66
C LEU A 30 -5.13 1.62 -5.88
N PHE A 31 -4.01 2.08 -5.34
CA PHE A 31 -2.77 1.30 -5.30
C PHE A 31 -2.67 0.56 -3.97
N VAL A 32 -2.58 -0.77 -4.02
CA VAL A 32 -2.45 -1.63 -2.84
C VAL A 32 -1.10 -2.34 -2.85
N ARG A 33 -0.55 -2.51 -1.66
CA ARG A 33 0.69 -3.25 -1.44
C ARG A 33 0.50 -4.14 -0.23
N ASP A 34 1.12 -5.32 -0.30
CA ASP A 34 1.16 -6.25 0.82
C ASP A 34 1.52 -5.53 2.13
N PRO A 35 0.73 -5.71 3.21
CA PRO A 35 0.91 -4.97 4.45
C PRO A 35 2.26 -5.24 5.11
N PHE A 36 2.82 -6.45 4.99
CA PHE A 36 4.13 -6.77 5.53
C PHE A 36 5.25 -6.06 4.78
N GLN A 37 5.16 -6.01 3.45
CA GLN A 37 6.10 -5.23 2.64
C GLN A 37 6.02 -3.71 2.95
N ARG A 38 4.82 -3.18 3.25
CA ARG A 38 4.64 -1.79 3.69
C ARG A 38 5.34 -1.52 5.03
N LEU A 39 5.27 -2.47 5.97
CA LEU A 39 5.99 -2.38 7.24
C LEU A 39 7.50 -2.35 7.02
N ILE A 40 8.04 -3.26 6.21
CA ILE A 40 9.47 -3.29 5.88
C ILE A 40 9.90 -1.98 5.24
N ALA A 41 9.16 -1.49 4.23
CA ALA A 41 9.49 -0.23 3.57
C ALA A 41 9.51 0.95 4.55
N THR A 42 8.56 0.99 5.49
CA THR A 42 8.48 2.05 6.51
C THR A 42 9.65 1.95 7.50
N PHE A 43 9.98 0.74 7.95
CA PHE A 43 11.13 0.50 8.81
C PHE A 43 12.43 0.95 8.13
N LEU A 44 12.64 0.60 6.87
CA LEU A 44 13.82 1.00 6.10
C LEU A 44 13.91 2.53 5.91
N GLN A 45 12.78 3.20 5.67
CA GLN A 45 12.74 4.66 5.59
C GLN A 45 13.05 5.33 6.93
N GLY A 46 12.70 4.67 8.04
CA GLY A 46 12.83 5.18 9.40
C GLY A 46 14.01 4.60 10.20
N MET A 47 14.98 3.94 9.55
CA MET A 47 16.08 3.15 10.14
C MET A 47 16.99 3.86 11.17
N GLY A 48 16.68 5.10 11.56
CA GLY A 48 17.31 5.83 12.66
C GLY A 48 16.57 5.83 14.00
N SER A 49 15.36 5.26 14.10
CA SER A 49 14.53 5.33 15.33
C SER A 49 14.39 4.02 16.12
N ASN A 50 14.59 2.87 15.46
CA ASN A 50 14.35 1.56 16.05
C ASN A 50 15.55 0.63 15.85
N PRO A 51 16.02 -0.09 16.90
CA PRO A 51 17.22 -0.91 16.82
C PRO A 51 17.03 -2.23 16.04
N SER A 52 15.80 -2.77 15.95
CA SER A 52 15.49 -3.98 15.18
C SER A 52 14.10 -3.94 14.53
N PHE A 53 13.84 -4.83 13.58
CA PHE A 53 12.52 -4.91 12.98
C PHE A 53 11.48 -5.43 13.99
N SER A 54 11.88 -6.34 14.87
CA SER A 54 11.02 -6.84 15.96
C SER A 54 10.60 -5.73 16.93
N SER A 55 11.51 -4.82 17.32
CA SER A 55 11.14 -3.68 18.19
C SER A 55 10.17 -2.73 17.48
N PHE A 56 10.44 -2.43 16.20
CA PHE A 56 9.54 -1.63 15.37
C PHE A 56 8.14 -2.25 15.25
N VAL A 57 8.05 -3.57 15.04
CA VAL A 57 6.75 -4.28 14.99
C VAL A 57 6.03 -4.17 16.33
N GLN A 58 6.75 -4.28 17.45
CA GLN A 58 6.16 -4.12 18.77
C GLN A 58 5.57 -2.71 18.93
N ASP A 59 6.31 -1.67 18.55
CA ASP A 59 5.82 -0.28 18.57
C ASP A 59 4.55 -0.10 17.72
N VAL A 60 4.51 -0.71 16.53
CA VAL A 60 3.33 -0.65 15.64
C VAL A 60 2.13 -1.31 16.31
N LEU A 61 2.31 -2.49 16.91
CA LEU A 61 1.25 -3.23 17.59
C LEU A 61 0.75 -2.50 18.84
N ASP A 62 1.66 -1.94 19.65
CA ASP A 62 1.36 -1.23 20.89
C ASP A 62 0.67 0.11 20.64
N SER A 63 1.09 0.81 19.58
CA SER A 63 0.46 2.07 19.18
C SER A 63 -0.99 1.88 18.70
N GLY A 64 -1.36 0.67 18.28
CA GLY A 64 -2.72 0.25 17.97
C GLY A 64 -3.56 1.26 17.17
N THR A 65 -4.76 1.57 17.69
CA THR A 65 -5.74 2.50 17.10
C THR A 65 -5.45 3.98 17.38
N HIS A 66 -4.59 4.28 18.37
CA HIS A 66 -4.18 5.64 18.73
C HIS A 66 -3.11 6.20 17.79
N ASN A 67 -2.68 5.40 16.82
CA ASN A 67 -1.62 5.77 15.92
C ASN A 67 -2.06 6.82 14.88
N THR A 68 -1.29 7.89 14.77
CA THR A 68 -1.49 8.96 13.78
C THR A 68 -0.79 8.67 12.44
N SER A 69 0.16 7.74 12.41
CA SER A 69 0.91 7.41 11.21
C SER A 69 0.04 6.66 10.20
N VAL A 70 0.01 7.19 8.99
CA VAL A 70 -0.65 6.55 7.84
C VAL A 70 0.16 5.34 7.35
N ALA A 71 1.46 5.28 7.65
CA ALA A 71 2.41 4.37 7.01
C ALA A 71 2.09 2.88 7.24
N TRP A 72 1.63 2.52 8.45
CA TRP A 72 1.31 1.14 8.85
C TRP A 72 -0.17 0.97 9.24
N LYS A 73 -1.05 1.91 8.87
CA LYS A 73 -2.49 1.68 9.01
C LYS A 73 -2.97 0.64 7.99
N PRO A 74 -3.92 -0.24 8.36
CA PRO A 74 -4.56 -1.13 7.40
C PRO A 74 -5.13 -0.34 6.22
N LEU A 75 -4.88 -0.79 4.98
CA LEU A 75 -5.36 -0.19 3.74
C LEU A 75 -6.88 0.01 3.75
N VAL A 76 -7.63 -0.97 4.24
CA VAL A 76 -9.10 -0.87 4.30
C VAL A 76 -9.57 0.31 5.15
N SER A 77 -8.78 0.71 6.16
CA SER A 77 -9.10 1.85 7.03
C SER A 77 -8.81 3.19 6.37
N LEU A 78 -7.79 3.23 5.50
CA LEU A 78 -7.35 4.42 4.77
C LEU A 78 -8.22 4.67 3.53
N CYS A 79 -8.46 3.61 2.76
CA CYS A 79 -9.06 3.70 1.44
C CYS A 79 -10.56 3.43 1.45
N ARG A 80 -11.09 2.79 2.51
CA ARG A 80 -12.52 2.49 2.67
C ARG A 80 -13.14 1.89 1.39
N PRO A 81 -12.63 0.74 0.91
CA PRO A 81 -13.08 0.13 -0.35
C PRO A 81 -14.57 -0.24 -0.37
N CYS A 82 -15.21 -0.37 0.80
CA CYS A 82 -16.66 -0.59 0.89
C CYS A 82 -17.49 0.69 0.66
N LEU A 83 -16.89 1.89 0.76
CA LEU A 83 -17.57 3.18 0.62
C LEU A 83 -17.26 3.87 -0.70
N VAL A 84 -16.08 3.63 -1.27
CA VAL A 84 -15.65 4.22 -2.54
C VAL A 84 -15.60 3.15 -3.61
N GLN A 85 -16.37 3.33 -4.67
CA GLN A 85 -16.35 2.43 -5.82
C GLN A 85 -15.15 2.74 -6.70
N TYR A 86 -14.04 2.05 -6.50
CA TYR A 86 -12.83 2.22 -7.31
C TYR A 86 -13.00 1.65 -8.71
N ASP A 87 -12.52 2.38 -9.71
CA ASP A 87 -12.50 1.94 -11.11
C ASP A 87 -11.38 0.91 -11.33
N TYR A 88 -10.25 1.07 -10.64
CA TYR A 88 -9.10 0.18 -10.70
C TYR A 88 -8.49 -0.04 -9.31
N VAL A 89 -8.17 -1.30 -9.01
CA VAL A 89 -7.33 -1.67 -7.86
C VAL A 89 -6.03 -2.27 -8.42
N VAL A 90 -4.91 -1.61 -8.15
CA VAL A 90 -3.60 -1.89 -8.71
C VAL A 90 -2.69 -2.43 -7.62
N MET A 91 -2.16 -3.64 -7.80
CA MET A 91 -1.27 -4.26 -6.83
C MET A 91 0.20 -3.92 -7.08
N PHE A 92 0.97 -3.75 -6.02
CA PHE A 92 2.43 -3.61 -6.09
C PHE A 92 3.10 -4.85 -6.70
N GLY A 93 4.15 -4.65 -7.49
CA GLY A 93 4.68 -5.67 -8.43
C GLY A 93 4.06 -5.58 -9.84
N PHE A 94 3.25 -4.54 -10.06
CA PHE A 94 2.59 -4.16 -11.29
C PHE A 94 3.50 -4.23 -12.52
N GLN A 95 3.01 -4.88 -13.57
CA GLN A 95 3.80 -5.10 -14.78
C GLN A 95 3.51 -4.05 -15.86
N ARG A 96 4.45 -3.88 -16.81
CA ARG A 96 4.28 -2.96 -17.95
C ARG A 96 2.99 -3.18 -18.73
N GLN A 97 2.57 -4.43 -18.89
CA GLN A 97 1.35 -4.76 -19.64
C GLN A 97 0.10 -4.21 -18.94
N GLU A 98 0.06 -4.28 -17.61
CA GLU A 98 -1.03 -3.75 -16.81
C GLU A 98 -1.03 -2.21 -16.85
N LEU A 99 0.16 -1.57 -16.90
CA LEU A 99 0.27 -0.11 -17.08
C LEU A 99 -0.35 0.33 -18.41
N GLY A 100 -0.03 -0.38 -19.48
CA GLY A 100 -0.58 -0.10 -20.81
C GLY A 100 -2.12 -0.14 -20.79
N HIS A 101 -2.71 -1.14 -20.12
CA HIS A 101 -4.16 -1.24 -19.98
C HIS A 101 -4.76 -0.06 -19.19
N LEU A 102 -4.15 0.33 -18.06
CA LEU A 102 -4.63 1.47 -17.27
C LEU A 102 -4.56 2.79 -18.07
N LEU A 103 -3.45 3.02 -18.78
CA LEU A 103 -3.27 4.22 -19.59
C LEU A 103 -4.29 4.29 -20.74
N GLN A 104 -4.48 3.18 -21.44
CA GLN A 104 -5.49 3.09 -22.51
C GLN A 104 -6.88 3.41 -21.99
N ARG A 105 -7.26 2.83 -20.85
CA ARG A 105 -8.57 3.05 -20.23
C ARG A 105 -8.75 4.46 -19.68
N ALA A 106 -7.66 5.11 -19.27
CA ALA A 106 -7.66 6.51 -18.86
C ALA A 106 -7.72 7.49 -20.05
N GLY A 107 -7.78 6.99 -21.30
CA GLY A 107 -7.74 7.81 -22.50
C GLY A 107 -6.37 8.42 -22.78
N LEU A 108 -5.31 7.88 -22.16
CA LEU A 108 -3.94 8.32 -22.36
C LEU A 108 -3.28 7.49 -23.48
N PRO A 109 -2.39 8.10 -24.29
CA PRO A 109 -1.70 7.40 -25.34
C PRO A 109 -0.80 6.30 -24.76
N VAL A 110 -0.94 5.08 -25.27
CA VAL A 110 -0.04 3.96 -24.97
C VAL A 110 1.11 4.01 -25.97
N ASP A 111 2.03 4.96 -25.77
CA ASP A 111 3.23 5.03 -26.59
C ASP A 111 4.22 3.92 -26.21
N SER A 112 5.09 3.57 -27.15
CA SER A 112 6.15 2.55 -27.02
C SER A 112 7.22 2.85 -25.96
N HIS A 113 7.13 4.00 -25.26
CA HIS A 113 8.09 4.47 -24.27
C HIS A 113 7.61 4.28 -22.82
N LEU A 114 6.74 3.31 -22.55
CA LEU A 114 6.43 2.96 -21.17
C LEU A 114 7.73 2.62 -20.42
N PRO A 115 7.94 3.19 -19.22
CA PRO A 115 9.14 2.93 -18.46
C PRO A 115 9.32 1.42 -18.26
N LYS A 116 10.55 0.95 -18.40
CA LYS A 116 10.88 -0.42 -18.01
C LYS A 116 10.79 -0.49 -16.48
N PHE A 117 9.70 -1.03 -15.97
CA PHE A 117 9.64 -1.43 -14.58
C PHE A 117 10.72 -2.47 -14.33
N THR A 118 11.70 -2.15 -13.50
CA THR A 118 12.74 -3.07 -13.00
C THR A 118 12.23 -3.91 -11.84
N ASP A 119 10.91 -3.97 -11.68
CA ASP A 119 10.22 -4.54 -10.52
C ASP A 119 10.56 -6.01 -10.29
N THR A 120 11.01 -6.75 -11.31
CA THR A 120 11.45 -8.15 -11.14
C THR A 120 12.63 -8.26 -10.17
N GLU A 121 13.68 -7.45 -10.31
CA GLU A 121 14.85 -7.45 -9.39
C GLU A 121 14.45 -6.97 -7.99
N VAL A 122 13.51 -6.02 -7.93
CA VAL A 122 12.93 -5.49 -6.70
C VAL A 122 12.11 -6.56 -5.97
N LEU A 123 11.32 -7.36 -6.68
CA LEU A 123 10.49 -8.44 -6.13
C LEU A 123 11.34 -9.53 -5.48
N TRP A 124 12.44 -9.96 -6.11
CA TRP A 124 13.38 -10.94 -5.53
C TRP A 124 14.00 -10.42 -4.23
N THR A 125 14.45 -9.16 -4.27
CA THR A 125 15.03 -8.49 -3.09
C THR A 125 14.01 -8.39 -1.95
N TYR A 126 12.76 -8.05 -2.26
CA TYR A 126 11.68 -8.00 -1.25
C TYR A 126 11.33 -9.37 -0.70
N ARG A 127 11.39 -10.46 -1.48
CA ARG A 127 11.12 -11.80 -0.97
C ARG A 127 12.14 -12.21 0.09
N TRP A 128 13.42 -12.19 -0.25
CA TRP A 128 14.50 -12.54 0.68
C TRP A 128 14.48 -11.65 1.92
N LEU A 129 14.30 -10.33 1.73
CA LEU A 129 14.21 -9.40 2.84
C LEU A 129 12.99 -9.68 3.73
N SER A 130 11.85 -10.04 3.14
CA SER A 130 10.66 -10.41 3.90
C SER A 130 10.89 -11.68 4.72
N GLU A 131 11.56 -12.69 4.17
CA GLU A 131 11.92 -13.91 4.90
C GLU A 131 12.81 -13.58 6.12
N GLN A 132 13.84 -12.75 5.92
CA GLN A 132 14.73 -12.31 6.99
C GLN A 132 13.99 -11.53 8.08
N MET A 133 13.22 -10.51 7.69
CA MET A 133 12.47 -9.67 8.63
C MET A 133 11.40 -10.46 9.37
N PHE A 134 10.73 -11.40 8.69
CA PHE A 134 9.73 -12.27 9.32
C PHE A 134 10.37 -13.28 10.28
N SER A 135 11.61 -13.71 10.03
CA SER A 135 12.35 -14.60 10.93
C SER A 135 12.69 -13.96 12.28
N GLU A 136 12.87 -12.63 12.33
CA GLU A 136 13.13 -11.87 13.57
C GLU A 136 11.92 -11.83 14.51
N LEU A 137 10.71 -12.11 14.01
CA LEU A 137 9.47 -11.98 14.77
C LEU A 137 9.15 -13.23 15.59
N SER A 138 8.71 -13.01 16.83
CA SER A 138 8.14 -14.07 17.66
C SER A 138 6.83 -14.61 17.05
N VAL A 139 6.47 -15.83 17.42
CA VAL A 139 5.20 -16.46 17.02
C VAL A 139 4.00 -15.58 17.42
N GLN A 140 4.09 -14.93 18.58
CA GLN A 140 3.04 -14.03 19.06
C GLN A 140 2.91 -12.79 18.17
N GLN A 141 4.02 -12.13 17.83
CA GLN A 141 4.01 -10.96 16.95
C GLN A 141 3.45 -11.30 15.56
N LYS A 142 3.83 -12.45 14.98
CA LYS A 142 3.30 -12.93 13.69
C LYS A 142 1.78 -13.06 13.73
N LYS A 143 1.25 -13.70 14.77
CA LYS A 143 -0.20 -13.87 14.96
C LYS A 143 -0.92 -12.54 15.18
N GLN A 144 -0.31 -11.62 15.94
CA GLN A 144 -0.87 -10.29 16.17
C GLN A 144 -0.89 -9.46 14.89
N LEU A 145 0.17 -9.48 14.08
CA LEU A 145 0.21 -8.80 12.78
C LEU A 145 -0.84 -9.34 11.81
N SER A 146 -0.99 -10.66 11.73
CA SER A 146 -2.00 -11.30 10.87
C SER A 146 -3.42 -10.88 11.26
N ARG A 147 -3.69 -10.77 12.57
CA ARG A 147 -4.96 -10.21 13.08
C ARG A 147 -5.11 -8.72 12.81
N PHE A 148 -4.04 -7.94 13.00
CA PHE A 148 -4.05 -6.49 12.80
C PHE A 148 -4.37 -6.12 11.34
N TYR A 149 -3.84 -6.87 10.38
CA TYR A 149 -4.08 -6.68 8.94
C TYR A 149 -5.14 -7.61 8.35
N HIS A 150 -5.92 -8.30 9.18
CA HIS A 150 -6.90 -9.31 8.73
C HIS A 150 -7.80 -8.80 7.59
N TRP A 151 -8.34 -7.59 7.74
CA TRP A 151 -9.25 -7.03 6.74
C TRP A 151 -8.56 -6.62 5.43
N ASP A 152 -7.28 -6.27 5.46
CA ASP A 152 -6.49 -6.03 4.24
C ASP A 152 -6.31 -7.35 3.47
N LEU A 153 -5.97 -8.42 4.19
CA LEU A 153 -5.77 -9.76 3.62
C LEU A 153 -7.09 -10.36 3.09
N ALA A 154 -8.22 -10.00 3.69
CA ALA A 154 -9.55 -10.40 3.21
C ALA A 154 -10.01 -9.56 1.99
N ALA A 155 -9.66 -8.28 1.94
CA ALA A 155 -10.10 -7.37 0.88
C ALA A 155 -9.28 -7.48 -0.40
N PHE A 156 -8.00 -7.85 -0.31
CA PHE A 156 -7.07 -7.83 -1.44
C PHE A 156 -6.32 -9.17 -1.58
N PRO A 157 -6.08 -9.65 -2.82
CA PRO A 157 -5.51 -10.97 -3.05
C PRO A 157 -3.97 -10.99 -2.93
N PHE A 158 -3.45 -10.82 -1.71
CA PHE A 158 -2.02 -10.90 -1.41
C PHE A 158 -1.53 -12.36 -1.34
N SER A 159 -1.48 -13.03 -2.50
CA SER A 159 -1.17 -14.47 -2.62
C SER A 159 0.17 -14.94 -2.02
N SER A 160 1.14 -14.03 -1.84
CA SER A 160 2.46 -14.34 -1.27
C SER A 160 2.70 -13.64 0.08
N SER A 161 1.65 -13.28 0.80
CA SER A 161 1.80 -12.59 2.08
C SER A 161 2.32 -13.53 3.16
N PHE A 162 3.30 -13.07 3.94
CA PHE A 162 3.76 -13.76 5.14
C PHE A 162 2.77 -13.67 6.31
N LEU A 163 1.74 -12.83 6.17
CA LEU A 163 0.69 -12.63 7.18
C LEU A 163 -0.60 -13.39 6.87
N SER A 164 -0.65 -14.08 5.73
CA SER A 164 -1.72 -15.03 5.43
C SER A 164 -1.40 -16.35 6.12
N ASP A 165 -2.32 -16.84 6.96
CA ASP A 165 -2.23 -18.14 7.65
C ASP A 165 -2.05 -19.32 6.66
#